data_AF-A0A9D1D0J0-F1
#
_entry.id   AF-A0A9D1D0J0-F1
#
_cell.length_a   1.000
_cell.length_b   1.000
_cell.length_c   1.000
_cell.angle_alpha   90.00
_cell.angle_beta   90.00
_cell.angle_gamma   90.00
#
_symmetry.space_group_name_H-M   'P 1'
#
loop_
_entity.id
_entity.type
_entity.pdbx_description
1 polymer ?
#
loop_
_entity_poly.entity_id
_entity_poly.type
_entity_poly.pdbx_seq_one_letter_code
_entity_poly.pdbx_strand_id
1 'polypeptide(L)'
;MEGNCCGYLVTLRPDDGRRGTVQFALTGETVVVDMRRLYPGMRAAMFYDTRLPMPLIYPPRYQAQLVTVLNREEQVLLAYFDTNLVAAGGKLALNLGRNTRITTLNGQEFRCELADQELLVYYTATTRSLPPQTTPRRVIVIC
;
A
#
# COMPACT_ATOMS: atom_id res chain seq x y z
N MET A 1 -23.49 2.43 -19.29
CA MET A 1 -22.06 2.04 -19.22
C MET A 1 -22.00 0.54 -19.51
N GLU A 2 -22.12 0.20 -20.78
CA GLU A 2 -21.88 -1.16 -21.28
C GLU A 2 -20.36 -1.33 -21.47
N GLY A 3 -19.81 -2.47 -21.05
CA GLY A 3 -18.62 -3.00 -21.72
C GLY A 3 -17.24 -2.83 -21.07
N ASN A 4 -17.10 -2.62 -19.76
CA ASN A 4 -15.79 -2.83 -19.10
C ASN A 4 -15.87 -3.91 -18.02
N CYS A 5 -15.77 -5.18 -18.43
CA CYS A 5 -15.72 -6.34 -17.54
C CYS A 5 -14.44 -6.39 -16.69
N CYS A 6 -13.43 -5.60 -17.04
CA CYS A 6 -12.15 -5.49 -16.32
C CYS A 6 -12.16 -4.32 -15.32
N GLY A 7 -13.29 -3.62 -15.20
CA GLY A 7 -13.47 -2.51 -14.27
C GLY A 7 -14.26 -2.93 -13.03
N TYR A 8 -13.74 -2.63 -11.85
CA TYR A 8 -14.46 -2.81 -10.59
C TYR A 8 -14.49 -1.50 -9.82
N LEU A 9 -15.63 -1.19 -9.20
CA LEU A 9 -15.75 -0.06 -8.29
C LEU A 9 -15.78 -0.59 -6.86
N VAL A 10 -14.76 -0.24 -6.07
CA VAL A 10 -14.66 -0.64 -4.67
C VAL A 10 -14.93 0.56 -3.79
N THR A 11 -15.81 0.39 -2.80
CA THR A 11 -16.07 1.42 -1.78
C THR A 11 -15.28 1.07 -0.52
N LEU A 12 -14.45 1.99 -0.06
CA LEU A 12 -13.73 1.91 1.19
C LEU A 12 -14.33 2.84 2.23
N ARG A 13 -14.42 2.34 3.47
CA ARG A 13 -14.66 3.16 4.65
C ARG A 13 -13.34 3.34 5.37
N PRO A 14 -12.84 4.58 5.56
CA PRO A 14 -11.62 4.83 6.32
C PRO A 14 -11.69 4.24 7.73
N ASP A 15 -10.58 3.67 8.19
CA ASP A 15 -10.42 3.09 9.53
C ASP A 15 -9.91 4.13 10.56
N ASP A 16 -9.68 5.37 10.13
CA ASP A 16 -9.16 6.49 10.93
C ASP A 16 -10.24 7.20 11.76
N GLY A 17 -11.43 6.59 11.90
CA GLY A 17 -12.57 7.15 12.62
C GLY A 17 -13.29 8.29 11.90
N ARG A 18 -12.85 8.70 10.70
CA ARG A 18 -13.56 9.72 9.92
C ARG A 18 -14.87 9.17 9.36
N ARG A 19 -15.91 10.01 9.36
CA ARG A 19 -17.19 9.68 8.71
C ARG A 19 -17.06 9.91 7.20
N GLY A 20 -17.42 8.90 6.42
CA GLY A 20 -17.50 8.99 4.97
C GLY A 20 -16.99 7.74 4.26
N THR A 21 -17.14 7.72 2.95
CA THR A 21 -16.64 6.65 2.09
C THR A 21 -15.86 7.23 0.93
N VAL A 22 -14.90 6.46 0.44
CA VAL A 22 -14.14 6.78 -0.77
C VAL A 22 -14.37 5.65 -1.77
N GLN A 23 -14.48 5.99 -3.05
CA GLN A 23 -14.59 5.02 -4.12
C GLN A 23 -13.27 4.91 -4.89
N PHE A 24 -12.86 3.68 -5.18
CA PHE A 24 -11.71 3.36 -6.00
C PHE A 24 -12.15 2.57 -7.23
N ALA A 25 -11.79 3.08 -8.41
CA ALA A 25 -11.89 2.34 -9.66
C ALA A 25 -10.65 1.46 -9.82
N LEU A 26 -10.87 0.15 -9.93
CA LEU A 26 -9.86 -0.83 -10.29
C LEU A 26 -10.00 -1.10 -11.78
N THR A 27 -8.88 -1.02 -12.51
CA THR A 27 -8.80 -1.29 -13.95
C THR A 27 -7.92 -2.53 -14.18
N GLY A 28 -7.77 -2.95 -15.44
CA GLY A 28 -6.83 -4.01 -15.81
C GLY A 28 -5.36 -3.69 -15.51
N GLU A 29 -5.04 -2.42 -15.24
CA GLU A 29 -3.70 -1.95 -14.90
C GLU A 29 -3.47 -1.88 -13.39
N THR A 30 -4.53 -1.99 -12.58
CA THR A 30 -4.41 -1.95 -11.13
C THR A 30 -3.70 -3.20 -10.64
N VAL A 31 -2.58 -3.02 -9.94
CA VAL A 31 -1.88 -4.13 -9.30
C VAL A 31 -2.59 -4.51 -8.01
N VAL A 32 -3.01 -5.77 -7.91
CA VAL A 32 -3.51 -6.34 -6.66
C VAL A 32 -2.44 -7.26 -6.09
N VAL A 33 -1.88 -6.88 -4.94
CA VAL A 33 -0.82 -7.65 -4.27
C VAL A 33 -1.29 -9.08 -4.01
N ASP A 34 -0.40 -10.05 -4.26
CA ASP A 34 -0.63 -11.49 -4.18
C ASP A 34 -1.76 -12.02 -5.09
N MET A 35 -2.16 -11.24 -6.11
CA MET A 35 -3.32 -11.56 -6.97
C MET A 35 -4.58 -11.88 -6.15
N ARG A 36 -4.70 -11.26 -4.97
CA ARG A 36 -5.71 -11.63 -3.99
C ARG A 36 -7.05 -11.02 -4.35
N ARG A 37 -8.06 -11.87 -4.60
CA ARG A 37 -9.43 -11.41 -4.83
C ARG A 37 -9.97 -10.65 -3.61
N LEU A 38 -10.54 -9.49 -3.87
CA LEU A 38 -11.14 -8.62 -2.86
C LEU A 38 -12.58 -9.05 -2.58
N TYR A 39 -12.96 -9.01 -1.30
CA TYR A 39 -14.31 -9.29 -0.84
C TYR A 39 -14.79 -8.23 0.16
N PRO A 40 -16.12 -7.96 0.23
CA PRO A 40 -16.68 -7.11 1.26
C PRO A 40 -16.26 -7.57 2.67
N GLY A 41 -15.94 -6.62 3.55
CA GLY A 41 -15.49 -6.88 4.92
C GLY A 41 -13.97 -7.03 5.08
N MET A 42 -13.19 -7.10 4.00
CA MET A 42 -11.72 -7.07 4.09
C MET A 42 -11.20 -5.68 4.45
N ARG A 43 -10.16 -5.62 5.30
CA ARG A 43 -9.33 -4.41 5.45
C ARG A 43 -8.35 -4.35 4.28
N ALA A 44 -8.30 -3.23 3.60
CA ALA A 44 -7.43 -3.05 2.45
C ALA A 44 -6.87 -1.62 2.43
N ALA A 45 -5.69 -1.47 1.84
CA ALA A 45 -5.13 -0.18 1.48
C ALA A 45 -5.10 -0.07 -0.04
N MET A 46 -5.45 1.11 -0.54
CA MET A 46 -5.46 1.42 -1.96
C MET A 46 -4.62 2.67 -2.17
N PHE A 47 -3.65 2.57 -3.06
CA PHE A 47 -2.73 3.64 -3.44
C PHE A 47 -3.15 4.18 -4.81
N TYR A 48 -3.08 5.50 -4.96
CA TYR A 48 -3.44 6.21 -6.17
C TYR A 48 -2.36 7.27 -6.46
N ASP A 49 -2.25 7.68 -7.73
CA ASP A 49 -1.34 8.74 -8.13
C ASP A 49 -2.01 10.10 -7.96
N THR A 50 -1.37 10.96 -7.17
CA THR A 50 -1.85 12.31 -6.85
C THR A 50 -1.74 13.28 -8.01
N ARG A 51 -1.04 12.92 -9.09
CA ARG A 51 -0.89 13.73 -10.31
C ARG A 51 -2.05 13.54 -11.29
N LEU A 52 -2.86 12.49 -11.11
CA LEU A 52 -4.02 12.24 -11.97
C LEU A 52 -5.19 13.17 -11.59
N PRO A 53 -5.96 13.67 -12.57
CA PRO A 53 -7.10 14.54 -12.29
C PRO A 53 -8.18 13.79 -11.50
N MET A 54 -8.74 14.44 -10.47
CA MET A 54 -9.80 13.88 -9.62
C MET A 54 -11.09 14.71 -9.71
N PRO A 55 -12.25 14.09 -9.97
CA PRO A 55 -13.53 14.79 -9.96
C PRO A 55 -13.92 15.22 -8.55
N LEU A 56 -14.38 16.46 -8.41
CA LEU A 56 -14.81 17.06 -7.14
C LEU A 56 -16.26 16.68 -6.77
N ILE A 57 -16.53 15.38 -6.67
CA ILE A 57 -17.86 14.81 -6.35
C ILE A 57 -17.84 13.99 -5.06
N TYR A 58 -19.01 13.72 -4.47
CA TYR A 58 -19.14 12.85 -3.31
C TYR A 58 -19.90 11.53 -3.65
N PRO A 59 -19.42 10.36 -3.19
CA PRO A 59 -18.10 10.14 -2.60
C PRO A 59 -16.97 10.40 -3.62
N PRO A 60 -15.79 10.85 -3.18
CA PRO A 60 -14.65 11.06 -4.07
C PRO A 60 -14.26 9.75 -4.75
N ARG A 61 -13.85 9.84 -6.02
CA ARG A 61 -13.47 8.69 -6.85
C ARG A 61 -12.01 8.81 -7.27
N TYR A 62 -11.23 7.77 -6.96
CA TYR A 62 -9.82 7.65 -7.34
C TYR A 62 -9.60 6.43 -8.25
N GLN A 63 -8.57 6.48 -9.08
CA GLN A 63 -8.08 5.29 -9.78
C GLN A 63 -7.02 4.61 -8.91
N ALA A 64 -7.23 3.34 -8.55
CA ALA A 64 -6.24 2.58 -7.80
C ALA A 64 -5.10 2.15 -8.71
N GLN A 65 -3.86 2.41 -8.31
CA GLN A 65 -2.67 1.85 -8.96
C GLN A 65 -2.21 0.57 -8.26
N LEU A 66 -2.25 0.55 -6.93
CA LEU A 66 -1.88 -0.60 -6.14
C LEU A 66 -2.91 -0.85 -5.05
N VAL A 67 -3.33 -2.09 -4.89
CA VAL A 67 -4.24 -2.54 -3.84
C VAL A 67 -3.61 -3.67 -3.04
N THR A 68 -3.71 -3.59 -1.72
CA THR A 68 -3.30 -4.67 -0.83
C THR A 68 -4.31 -4.92 0.27
N VAL A 69 -4.38 -6.16 0.74
CA VAL A 69 -5.23 -6.59 1.85
C VAL A 69 -4.38 -6.63 3.13
N LEU A 70 -4.93 -6.07 4.20
CA LEU A 70 -4.27 -5.97 5.50
C LEU A 70 -4.84 -6.96 6.49
N ASN A 71 -3.96 -7.60 7.26
CA ASN A 71 -4.37 -8.40 8.41
C ASN A 71 -4.78 -7.50 9.59
N ARG A 72 -5.22 -8.11 10.69
CA ARG A 72 -5.53 -7.39 11.92
C ARG A 72 -4.29 -6.65 12.44
N GLU A 73 -4.46 -5.39 12.84
CA GLU A 73 -3.40 -4.52 13.38
C GLU A 73 -2.23 -4.24 12.41
N GLU A 74 -2.28 -4.78 11.20
CA GLU A 74 -1.32 -4.49 10.14
C GLU A 74 -1.60 -3.12 9.54
N GLN A 75 -0.53 -2.37 9.36
CA GLN A 75 -0.44 -1.10 8.67
C GLN A 75 0.46 -1.29 7.45
N VAL A 76 0.31 -0.40 6.48
CA VAL A 76 1.14 -0.43 5.27
C VAL A 76 1.58 0.96 4.88
N LEU A 77 2.82 1.06 4.42
CA LEU A 77 3.38 2.28 3.85
C LEU A 77 3.98 1.97 2.48
N LEU A 78 3.56 2.72 1.47
CA LEU A 78 4.24 2.79 0.17
C LEU A 78 5.04 4.10 0.15
N ALA A 79 6.36 4.00 0.03
CA ALA A 79 7.23 5.16 -0.07
C ALA A 79 8.57 4.80 -0.70
N TYR A 80 9.28 5.81 -1.19
CA TYR A 80 10.72 5.71 -1.47
C TYR A 80 11.51 5.68 -0.16
N PHE A 81 12.49 4.78 -0.06
CA PHE A 81 13.40 4.65 1.07
C PHE A 81 14.83 4.96 0.62
N ASP A 82 15.50 5.82 1.38
CA ASP A 82 16.89 6.21 1.11
C ASP A 82 17.92 5.12 1.48
N THR A 83 19.19 5.46 1.36
CA THR A 83 20.33 4.59 1.72
C THR A 83 20.33 4.13 3.17
N ASN A 84 19.66 4.85 4.08
CA ASN A 84 19.54 4.48 5.49
C ASN A 84 18.21 3.77 5.79
N LEU A 85 17.46 3.37 4.76
CA LEU A 85 16.12 2.79 4.86
C LEU A 85 15.16 3.71 5.64
N VAL A 86 15.26 5.01 5.39
CA VAL A 86 14.31 6.00 5.90
C VAL A 86 13.36 6.42 4.77
N ALA A 87 12.06 6.30 5.04
CA ALA A 87 11.02 6.70 4.11
C ALA A 87 11.06 8.22 3.87
N ALA A 88 10.79 8.62 2.63
CA ALA A 88 10.69 10.02 2.23
C ALA A 88 9.83 10.85 3.21
N GLY A 89 10.38 11.98 3.67
CA GLY A 89 9.75 12.84 4.66
C GLY A 89 9.88 12.35 6.11
N GLY A 90 10.77 11.40 6.39
CA GLY A 90 11.06 10.93 7.77
C GLY A 90 9.90 10.18 8.42
N LYS A 91 8.99 9.63 7.62
CA LYS A 91 7.74 9.03 8.10
C LYS A 91 7.95 7.69 8.83
N LEU A 92 8.95 6.92 8.42
CA LEU A 92 9.23 5.59 8.93
C LEU A 92 10.69 5.20 8.62
N ALA A 93 11.39 4.62 9.57
CA ALA A 93 12.70 4.00 9.36
C ALA A 93 12.61 2.48 9.58
N LEU A 94 13.30 1.70 8.75
CA LEU A 94 13.23 0.23 8.79
C LEU A 94 14.42 -0.37 9.53
N ASN A 95 14.12 -1.21 10.52
CA ASN A 95 15.09 -2.10 11.18
C ASN A 95 14.80 -3.54 10.75
N LEU A 96 15.44 -4.00 9.68
CA LEU A 96 15.18 -5.32 9.09
C LEU A 96 15.48 -6.44 10.08
N GLY A 97 14.48 -7.28 10.34
CA GLY A 97 14.60 -8.45 11.19
C GLY A 97 14.90 -9.70 10.37
N ARG A 98 15.41 -10.76 11.02
CA ARG A 98 15.66 -12.06 10.36
C ARG A 98 14.40 -12.69 9.74
N ASN A 99 13.23 -12.33 10.26
CA ASN A 99 11.93 -12.85 9.83
C ASN A 99 11.21 -11.91 8.85
N THR A 100 11.83 -10.80 8.44
CA THR A 100 11.24 -9.89 7.45
C THR A 100 11.24 -10.59 6.10
N ARG A 101 10.05 -10.85 5.54
CA ARG A 101 9.91 -11.42 4.20
C ARG A 101 10.09 -10.32 3.15
N ILE A 102 11.10 -10.44 2.31
CA ILE A 102 11.40 -9.46 1.25
C ILE A 102 11.12 -10.11 -0.11
N THR A 103 10.21 -9.52 -0.89
CA THR A 103 9.81 -10.03 -2.20
C THR A 103 9.67 -8.91 -3.22
N THR A 104 9.70 -9.23 -4.50
CA THR A 104 9.24 -8.33 -5.57
C THR A 104 7.71 -8.34 -5.67
N LEU A 105 7.15 -7.43 -6.47
CA LEU A 105 5.71 -7.32 -6.70
C LEU A 105 5.08 -8.59 -7.30
N ASN A 106 5.83 -9.32 -8.14
CA ASN A 106 5.43 -10.61 -8.71
C ASN A 106 5.72 -11.82 -7.78
N GLY A 107 6.10 -11.57 -6.53
CA GLY A 107 6.24 -12.59 -5.49
C GLY A 107 7.56 -13.37 -5.48
N GLN A 108 8.54 -12.98 -6.31
CA GLN A 108 9.88 -13.57 -6.29
C GLN A 108 10.68 -13.11 -5.07
N GLU A 109 11.65 -13.92 -4.65
CA GLU A 109 12.59 -13.52 -3.60
C GLU A 109 13.48 -12.37 -4.10
N PHE A 110 13.62 -11.32 -3.29
CA PHE A 110 14.51 -10.20 -3.59
C PHE A 110 15.76 -10.28 -2.70
N ARG A 111 16.93 -10.39 -3.32
CA ARG A 111 18.23 -10.58 -2.63
C ARG A 111 19.19 -9.40 -2.75
N CYS A 112 18.78 -8.34 -3.45
CA CYS A 112 19.58 -7.13 -3.59
C CYS A 112 19.39 -6.20 -2.39
N GLU A 113 20.13 -5.09 -2.36
CA GLU A 113 19.97 -4.05 -1.35
C GLU A 113 18.60 -3.36 -1.47
N LEU A 114 18.01 -3.03 -0.32
CA LEU A 114 16.74 -2.30 -0.23
C LEU A 114 16.91 -0.77 -0.23
N ALA A 115 18.16 -0.30 -0.20
CA ALA A 115 18.51 1.10 -0.30
C ALA A 115 18.09 1.66 -1.67
N ASP A 116 17.60 2.90 -1.66
CA ASP A 116 17.22 3.65 -2.86
C ASP A 116 16.14 2.95 -3.70
N GLN A 117 15.14 2.38 -3.01
CA GLN A 117 14.03 1.66 -3.64
C GLN A 117 12.67 2.23 -3.19
N GLU A 118 11.67 2.08 -4.06
CA GLU A 118 10.28 2.22 -3.64
C GLU A 118 9.79 0.91 -3.01
N LEU A 119 9.34 0.99 -1.76
CA LEU A 119 8.98 -0.17 -0.95
C LEU A 119 7.55 -0.06 -0.46
N LEU A 120 6.83 -1.17 -0.54
CA LEU A 120 5.56 -1.40 0.13
C LEU A 120 5.82 -2.23 1.40
N VAL A 121 5.76 -1.55 2.55
CA VAL A 121 6.19 -2.07 3.84
C VAL A 121 4.98 -2.39 4.71
N TYR A 122 4.90 -3.63 5.20
CA TYR A 122 3.87 -4.11 6.12
C TYR A 122 4.44 -4.22 7.53
N TYR A 123 3.81 -3.54 8.47
CA TYR A 123 4.24 -3.48 9.87
C TYR A 123 3.03 -3.37 10.80
N THR A 124 3.24 -3.61 12.10
CA THR A 124 2.16 -3.56 13.11
C THR A 124 2.39 -2.49 14.15
N ALA A 125 3.65 -2.29 14.56
CA ALA A 125 4.02 -1.31 15.58
C ALA A 125 5.26 -0.52 15.18
N THR A 126 5.36 0.70 15.69
CA THR A 126 6.53 1.57 15.54
C THR A 126 7.03 1.99 16.91
N THR A 127 8.32 2.33 17.02
CA THR A 127 8.88 3.01 18.18
C THR A 127 8.32 4.44 18.28
N ARG A 128 8.59 5.10 19.41
CA ARG A 128 8.28 6.53 19.64
C ARG A 128 9.45 7.47 19.29
N SER A 129 10.48 6.97 18.59
CA SER A 129 11.61 7.80 18.15
C SER A 129 11.20 8.73 17.01
N LEU A 130 12.06 9.70 16.69
CA LEU A 130 11.94 10.53 15.48
C LEU A 130 13.19 10.31 14.61
N PRO A 131 13.07 9.67 13.43
CA PRO A 131 11.86 9.09 12.85
C PRO A 131 11.36 7.85 13.64
N PRO A 132 10.05 7.50 13.55
CA PRO A 132 9.54 6.25 14.09
C PRO A 132 10.21 5.06 13.38
N GLN A 133 10.62 4.06 14.15
CA GLN A 133 11.29 2.86 13.62
C GLN A 133 10.38 1.64 13.70
N THR A 134 10.48 0.72 12.74
CA THR A 134 9.76 -0.55 12.79
C THR A 134 10.60 -1.71 12.28
N THR A 135 10.32 -2.91 12.78
CA THR A 135 10.78 -4.15 12.14
C THR A 135 9.63 -4.71 11.31
N PRO A 136 9.66 -4.54 9.98
CA PRO A 136 8.55 -4.93 9.14
C PRO A 136 8.42 -6.45 9.08
N ARG A 137 7.19 -6.93 8.98
CA ARG A 137 6.91 -8.35 8.74
C ARG A 137 7.17 -8.72 7.29
N ARG A 138 6.83 -7.82 6.37
CA ARG A 138 6.98 -8.01 4.94
C ARG A 138 7.36 -6.69 4.27
N VAL A 139 8.25 -6.78 3.29
CA VAL A 139 8.62 -5.69 2.39
C VAL A 139 8.43 -6.20 0.97
N ILE A 140 7.73 -5.42 0.16
CA ILE A 140 7.62 -5.67 -1.28
C ILE A 140 8.36 -4.55 -2.01
N VAL A 141 9.34 -4.92 -2.82
CA VAL A 141 10.08 -3.99 -3.68
C VAL A 141 9.26 -3.72 -4.94
N ILE A 142 9.06 -2.44 -5.25
CA ILE A 142 8.41 -1.98 -6.47
C ILE A 142 9.51 -1.75 -7.51
N CYS A 143 9.71 -2.74 -8.37
CA CYS A 143 10.75 -2.79 -9.41
C CYS A 143 10.17 -3.19 -10.76
#